data_AF-A0A1L3FDV4-F1
#
_entry.id   AF-A0A1L3FDV4-F1
#
_cell.length_a   1.000
_cell.length_b   1.000
_cell.length_c   1.000
_cell.angle_alpha   90.00
_cell.angle_beta   90.00
_cell.angle_gamma   90.00
#
_symmetry.space_group_name_H-M   'P 1'
#
loop_
_entity.id
_entity.type
_entity.pdbx_description
1 polymer ?
#
loop_
_entity_poly.entity_id
_entity_poly.type
_entity_poly.pdbx_seq_one_letter_code
_entity_poly.pdbx_strand_id
1 'polypeptide(L)'
;MLRQQIGSRMATLSSLVEAIAGVTGLPTATVFAYGRFARQAGVIGQSGRGRSAAEMSIEDAANLLIAIGGTGVTREAGSTVETFRNLKNGRFYDFQGADFLTAAITFFASHGIRPDSSPGTRGTRIPGDFGKFFQFLINSTLTGQLAHLFRHIPAAGIPSDLWAQWISEKNSPHRHKRMEDLIKEGLITPYQPESLKFGEHINVEVRFNRLVPSVEIEFLRDWDGPQVMGVVTFGPDRGGKAKGAHRLQITAGFTQHTLAAAALVVDNMASPSAVATLKPVEALFARQFSATRGKPNRSSETDA
;
A
#
# COMPACT_ATOMS: atom_id res chain seq x y z
N MET A 1 -2.91 3.46 -38.68
CA MET A 1 -2.85 3.89 -37.27
C MET A 1 -1.54 3.40 -36.67
N LEU A 2 -0.66 4.32 -36.28
CA LEU A 2 0.68 4.05 -35.80
C LEU A 2 0.66 3.15 -34.55
N ARG A 3 1.13 1.90 -34.69
CA ARG A 3 1.84 1.22 -33.60
C ARG A 3 3.14 2.01 -33.40
N GLN A 4 3.10 3.03 -32.55
CA GLN A 4 4.32 3.63 -32.01
C GLN A 4 5.18 2.49 -31.47
N GLN A 5 6.43 2.45 -31.93
CA GLN A 5 7.49 1.68 -31.29
C GLN A 5 7.53 2.07 -29.81
N ILE A 6 6.87 1.31 -28.96
CA ILE A 6 7.25 1.19 -27.56
C ILE A 6 8.56 0.41 -27.61
N GLY A 7 9.65 1.09 -28.00
CA GLY A 7 10.98 0.58 -27.75
C GLY A 7 11.03 0.29 -26.26
N SER A 8 11.31 -0.97 -25.91
CA SER A 8 11.49 -1.47 -24.54
C SER A 8 12.37 -0.48 -23.76
N ARG A 9 11.75 0.47 -23.08
CA ARG A 9 12.45 1.52 -22.34
C ARG A 9 12.33 1.14 -20.88
N MET A 10 13.15 0.18 -20.50
CA MET A 10 13.15 -0.34 -19.14
C MET A 10 13.47 0.79 -18.16
N ALA A 11 12.93 0.68 -16.94
CA ALA A 11 12.96 1.78 -15.99
C ALA A 11 14.40 2.14 -15.60
N THR A 12 14.83 3.35 -15.93
CA THR A 12 16.07 3.91 -15.39
C THR A 12 15.79 4.57 -14.03
N LEU A 13 16.84 4.86 -13.25
CA LEU A 13 16.66 5.67 -12.04
C LEU A 13 16.01 7.03 -12.33
N SER A 14 16.32 7.68 -13.47
CA SER A 14 15.67 8.95 -13.82
C SER A 14 14.16 8.77 -13.96
N SER A 15 13.74 7.70 -14.63
CA SER A 15 12.33 7.37 -14.81
C SER A 15 11.63 7.12 -13.48
N LEU A 16 12.26 6.33 -12.60
CA LEU A 16 11.72 6.07 -11.27
C LEU A 16 11.66 7.34 -10.39
N VAL A 17 12.69 8.18 -10.45
CA VAL A 17 12.76 9.48 -9.75
C VAL A 17 11.65 10.41 -10.21
N GLU A 18 11.46 10.56 -11.52
CA GLU A 18 10.40 11.38 -12.12
C GLU A 18 9.01 10.87 -11.71
N ALA A 19 8.82 9.55 -11.70
CA ALA A 19 7.57 8.92 -11.32
C ALA A 19 7.22 9.19 -9.84
N ILE A 20 8.17 8.94 -8.94
CA ILE A 20 7.99 9.16 -7.51
C ILE A 20 7.77 10.65 -7.22
N ALA A 21 8.56 11.55 -7.84
CA ALA A 21 8.37 12.99 -7.70
C ALA A 21 6.96 13.42 -8.15
N GLY A 22 6.49 12.90 -9.30
CA GLY A 22 5.17 13.19 -9.85
C GLY A 22 4.02 12.80 -8.92
N VAL A 23 4.09 11.64 -8.27
CA VAL A 23 3.00 11.15 -7.41
C VAL A 23 3.10 11.60 -5.95
N THR A 24 4.30 11.93 -5.46
CA THR A 24 4.49 12.41 -4.09
C THR A 24 4.45 13.94 -3.97
N GLY A 25 4.58 14.66 -5.09
CA GLY A 25 4.73 16.11 -5.11
C GLY A 25 6.10 16.60 -4.64
N LEU A 26 7.04 15.70 -4.33
CA LEU A 26 8.40 16.09 -3.95
C LEU A 26 9.16 16.67 -5.16
N PRO A 27 10.04 17.67 -4.95
CA PRO A 27 10.87 18.17 -6.04
C PRO A 27 11.74 17.05 -6.64
N THR A 28 11.75 16.93 -7.97
CA THR A 28 12.51 15.89 -8.69
C THR A 28 13.99 15.88 -8.30
N ALA A 29 14.59 17.06 -8.09
CA ALA A 29 15.98 17.18 -7.63
C ALA A 29 16.21 16.56 -6.24
N THR A 30 15.24 16.66 -5.34
CA THR A 30 15.28 16.05 -4.00
C THR A 30 15.22 14.53 -4.10
N VAL A 31 14.28 13.99 -4.87
CA VAL A 31 14.14 12.55 -5.11
C VAL A 31 15.39 11.99 -5.80
N PHE A 32 15.93 12.73 -6.77
CA PHE A 32 17.20 12.40 -7.44
C PHE A 32 18.37 12.35 -6.46
N ALA A 33 18.46 13.31 -5.54
CA ALA A 33 19.52 13.33 -4.54
C ALA A 33 19.47 12.10 -3.63
N TYR A 34 18.28 11.69 -3.16
CA TYR A 34 18.10 10.42 -2.45
C TYR A 34 18.59 9.23 -3.28
N GLY A 35 18.14 9.11 -4.54
CA GLY A 35 18.56 8.04 -5.44
C GLY A 35 20.07 8.00 -5.69
N ARG A 36 20.71 9.17 -5.80
CA ARG A 36 22.16 9.28 -5.95
C ARG A 36 22.90 8.75 -4.73
N PHE A 37 22.56 9.20 -3.53
CA PHE A 37 23.24 8.76 -2.30
C PHE A 37 22.96 7.28 -2.00
N ALA A 38 21.75 6.81 -2.24
CA ALA A 38 21.41 5.39 -2.15
C ALA A 38 22.23 4.54 -3.14
N ARG A 39 22.40 5.01 -4.39
CA ARG A 39 23.32 4.37 -5.34
C ARG A 39 24.76 4.35 -4.85
N GLN A 40 25.27 5.47 -4.35
CA GLN A 40 26.66 5.55 -3.86
C GLN A 40 26.92 4.58 -2.70
N ALA A 41 25.91 4.34 -1.86
CA ALA A 41 25.96 3.34 -0.79
C ALA A 41 25.77 1.89 -1.28
N GLY A 42 25.56 1.66 -2.57
CA GLY A 42 25.38 0.31 -3.14
C GLY A 42 24.02 -0.33 -2.86
N VAL A 43 23.08 0.39 -2.24
CA VAL A 43 21.73 -0.13 -1.96
C VAL A 43 20.75 0.08 -3.13
N ILE A 44 21.12 0.85 -4.15
CA ILE A 44 20.42 0.90 -5.44
C ILE A 44 21.42 0.53 -6.53
N GLY A 45 20.98 -0.31 -7.47
CA GLY A 45 21.77 -0.79 -8.59
C GLY A 45 22.49 0.33 -9.35
N GLN A 46 23.79 0.11 -9.54
CA GLN A 46 24.64 0.91 -10.42
C GLN A 46 25.04 0.05 -11.63
N SER A 47 24.55 0.39 -12.82
CA SER A 47 25.10 -0.12 -14.07
C SER A 47 25.01 0.96 -15.14
N GLY A 48 26.04 0.98 -15.99
CA GLY A 48 26.30 1.84 -17.16
C GLY A 48 25.75 3.27 -17.23
N ARG A 49 25.92 3.88 -18.40
CA ARG A 49 25.32 5.17 -18.79
C ARG A 49 24.63 5.01 -20.14
N GLY A 50 23.67 5.88 -20.44
CA GLY A 50 22.95 5.85 -21.72
C GLY A 50 22.14 4.57 -21.91
N ARG A 51 22.29 3.90 -23.06
CA ARG A 51 21.57 2.64 -23.37
C ARG A 51 21.94 1.47 -22.46
N SER A 52 23.02 1.58 -21.67
CA SER A 52 23.46 0.58 -20.70
C SER A 52 23.16 0.99 -19.26
N ALA A 53 22.29 1.99 -19.03
CA ALA A 53 21.92 2.39 -17.68
C ALA A 53 21.22 1.26 -16.92
N ALA A 54 21.45 1.19 -15.60
CA ALA A 54 20.83 0.22 -14.73
C ALA A 54 19.32 0.26 -14.82
N GLU A 55 18.81 -0.92 -15.10
CA GLU A 55 17.45 -1.34 -15.00
C GLU A 55 17.09 -1.35 -13.53
N MET A 56 16.06 -0.60 -13.17
CA MET A 56 15.58 -0.55 -11.80
C MET A 56 14.67 -1.74 -11.55
N SER A 57 14.96 -2.46 -10.48
CA SER A 57 14.14 -3.54 -9.96
C SER A 57 13.08 -3.02 -8.98
N ILE A 58 12.16 -3.90 -8.57
CA ILE A 58 11.24 -3.63 -7.46
C ILE A 58 12.00 -3.38 -6.15
N GLU A 59 13.16 -4.03 -5.98
CA GLU A 59 14.06 -3.79 -4.86
C GLU A 59 14.62 -2.36 -4.88
N ASP A 60 15.06 -1.86 -6.03
CA ASP A 60 15.54 -0.49 -6.18
C ASP A 60 14.45 0.54 -5.87
N ALA A 61 13.21 0.27 -6.34
CA ALA A 61 12.05 1.11 -6.02
C ALA A 61 11.72 1.10 -4.53
N ALA A 62 11.72 -0.07 -3.89
CA ALA A 62 11.55 -0.16 -2.44
C ALA A 62 12.65 0.63 -1.71
N ASN A 63 13.90 0.52 -2.13
CA ASN A 63 15.03 1.20 -1.49
C ASN A 63 14.96 2.72 -1.66
N LEU A 64 14.54 3.21 -2.83
CA LEU A 64 14.34 4.64 -3.03
C LEU A 64 13.21 5.18 -2.14
N LEU A 65 12.08 4.46 -2.06
CA LEU A 65 10.98 4.84 -1.17
C LEU A 65 11.42 4.81 0.30
N ILE A 66 12.17 3.79 0.73
CA ILE A 66 12.72 3.73 2.09
C ILE A 66 13.65 4.91 2.36
N ALA A 67 14.53 5.28 1.41
CA ALA A 67 15.41 6.43 1.58
C ALA A 67 14.63 7.74 1.79
N ILE A 68 13.55 7.95 1.02
CA ILE A 68 12.70 9.14 1.11
C ILE A 68 11.86 9.12 2.40
N GLY A 69 11.32 7.96 2.76
CA GLY A 69 10.45 7.78 3.92
C GLY A 69 11.22 7.85 5.24
N GLY A 70 12.37 7.17 5.30
CA GLY A 70 13.11 6.91 6.52
C GLY A 70 14.02 8.04 7.02
N THR A 71 14.35 9.04 6.20
CA THR A 71 15.13 10.22 6.63
C THR A 71 14.67 11.49 5.92
N GLY A 72 14.94 12.64 6.54
CA GLY A 72 14.80 13.97 5.92
C GLY A 72 16.09 14.48 5.26
N VAL A 73 17.19 13.73 5.38
CA VAL A 73 18.54 14.14 4.93
C VAL A 73 19.01 13.22 3.81
N THR A 74 19.12 13.75 2.59
CA THR A 74 19.47 12.96 1.40
C THR A 74 20.80 12.20 1.52
N ARG A 75 21.79 12.75 2.24
CA ARG A 75 23.10 12.11 2.46
C ARG A 75 23.03 10.84 3.31
N GLU A 76 21.99 10.69 4.11
CA GLU A 76 21.78 9.53 4.98
C GLU A 76 21.00 8.41 4.28
N ALA A 77 20.68 8.56 2.99
CA ALA A 77 19.86 7.60 2.24
C ALA A 77 20.37 6.16 2.38
N GLY A 78 21.68 5.92 2.23
CA GLY A 78 22.28 4.59 2.32
C GLY A 78 22.06 3.91 3.67
N SER A 79 22.55 4.55 4.75
CA SER A 79 22.41 4.02 6.11
C SER A 79 20.95 3.90 6.55
N THR A 80 20.08 4.81 6.09
CA THR A 80 18.63 4.74 6.32
C THR A 80 18.04 3.50 5.68
N VAL A 81 18.36 3.23 4.41
CA VAL A 81 17.88 2.03 3.70
C VAL A 81 18.33 0.77 4.42
N GLU A 82 19.60 0.67 4.79
CA GLU A 82 20.12 -0.47 5.56
C GLU A 82 19.39 -0.66 6.89
N THR A 83 19.17 0.44 7.63
CA THR A 83 18.47 0.40 8.92
C THR A 83 17.04 -0.11 8.77
N PHE A 84 16.27 0.51 7.88
CA PHE A 84 14.85 0.20 7.73
C PHE A 84 14.62 -1.16 7.06
N ARG A 85 15.38 -1.51 6.01
CA ARG A 85 15.25 -2.82 5.36
C ARG A 85 15.43 -3.97 6.34
N ASN A 86 16.35 -3.80 7.30
CA ASN A 86 16.69 -4.84 8.26
C ASN A 86 15.79 -4.89 9.49
N LEU A 87 14.74 -4.07 9.57
CA LEU A 87 13.76 -4.18 10.67
C LEU A 87 13.10 -5.56 10.62
N LYS A 88 13.40 -6.39 11.63
CA LYS A 88 12.92 -7.76 11.76
C LYS A 88 11.65 -7.83 12.60
N ASN A 89 11.03 -9.01 12.58
CA ASN A 89 9.95 -9.39 13.49
C ASN A 89 8.73 -8.49 13.34
N GLY A 90 8.19 -8.41 12.13
CA GLY A 90 6.95 -7.67 11.92
C GLY A 90 5.81 -8.27 12.73
N ARG A 91 4.75 -7.49 12.95
CA ARG A 91 3.51 -7.96 13.58
C ARG A 91 2.31 -7.42 12.82
N PHE A 92 1.29 -8.25 12.65
CA PHE A 92 0.00 -7.88 12.10
C PHE A 92 -1.05 -7.81 13.21
N TYR A 93 -1.72 -6.68 13.33
CA TYR A 93 -2.85 -6.47 14.23
C TYR A 93 -4.13 -6.38 13.40
N ASP A 94 -5.10 -7.26 13.67
CA ASP A 94 -6.43 -7.23 13.07
C ASP A 94 -7.41 -6.48 13.98
N PHE A 95 -8.24 -5.62 13.38
CA PHE A 95 -9.30 -4.87 14.06
C PHE A 95 -10.69 -5.14 13.47
N GLN A 96 -10.80 -5.93 12.41
CA GLN A 96 -12.04 -6.15 11.70
C GLN A 96 -12.73 -7.43 12.18
N GLY A 97 -11.99 -8.54 12.29
CA GLY A 97 -12.52 -9.85 12.68
C GLY A 97 -11.93 -11.03 11.89
N ALA A 98 -12.45 -12.22 12.17
CA ALA A 98 -11.91 -13.49 11.68
C ALA A 98 -11.82 -13.58 10.14
N ASP A 99 -12.75 -12.97 9.40
CA ASP A 99 -12.77 -13.05 7.94
C ASP A 99 -11.62 -12.26 7.31
N PHE A 100 -11.41 -11.01 7.74
CA PHE A 100 -10.29 -10.21 7.28
C PHE A 100 -8.96 -10.78 7.75
N LEU A 101 -8.88 -11.26 9.00
CA LEU A 101 -7.69 -11.96 9.50
C LEU A 101 -7.34 -13.17 8.62
N THR A 102 -8.33 -13.99 8.25
CA THR A 102 -8.13 -15.16 7.37
C THR A 102 -7.58 -14.72 6.01
N ALA A 103 -8.22 -13.73 5.37
CA ALA A 103 -7.78 -13.19 4.09
C ALA A 103 -6.36 -12.59 4.16
N ALA A 104 -6.05 -11.86 5.24
CA ALA A 104 -4.75 -11.28 5.48
C ALA A 104 -3.68 -12.36 5.68
N ILE A 105 -3.97 -13.42 6.45
CA ILE A 105 -3.06 -14.56 6.60
C ILE A 105 -2.79 -15.21 5.25
N THR A 106 -3.80 -15.45 4.41
CA THR A 106 -3.62 -16.00 3.06
C THR A 106 -2.75 -15.09 2.20
N PHE A 107 -3.01 -13.77 2.23
CA PHE A 107 -2.20 -12.78 1.53
C PHE A 107 -0.73 -12.82 1.98
N PHE A 108 -0.50 -12.87 3.29
CA PHE A 108 0.85 -12.89 3.86
C PHE A 108 1.52 -14.26 3.89
N ALA A 109 0.82 -15.37 3.61
CA ALA A 109 1.42 -16.71 3.59
C ALA A 109 2.55 -16.81 2.56
N SER A 110 2.48 -16.01 1.50
CA SER A 110 3.56 -15.77 0.53
C SER A 110 4.87 -15.26 1.17
N HIS A 111 4.78 -14.67 2.37
CA HIS A 111 5.86 -14.13 3.19
C HIS A 111 6.18 -15.01 4.41
N GLY A 112 5.72 -16.26 4.38
CA GLY A 112 5.99 -17.23 5.44
C GLY A 112 5.26 -16.93 6.74
N ILE A 113 4.24 -16.07 6.75
CA ILE A 113 3.37 -15.94 7.91
C ILE A 113 2.71 -17.28 8.18
N ARG A 114 2.99 -17.82 9.37
CA ARG A 114 2.27 -18.93 9.95
C ARG A 114 1.55 -18.38 11.17
N PRO A 115 0.21 -18.42 11.22
CA PRO A 115 -0.50 -17.95 12.39
C PRO A 115 -0.07 -18.77 13.60
N ASP A 116 0.52 -18.10 14.58
CA ASP A 116 0.74 -18.67 15.90
C ASP A 116 -0.58 -18.46 16.66
N SER A 117 -1.39 -19.50 16.77
CA SER A 117 -2.71 -19.50 17.41
C SER A 117 -2.62 -19.43 18.94
N SER A 118 -1.57 -18.81 19.47
CA SER A 118 -1.33 -18.71 20.91
C SER A 118 -2.33 -17.74 21.56
N PRO A 119 -3.16 -18.21 22.52
CA PRO A 119 -4.12 -17.36 23.22
C PRO A 119 -3.43 -16.14 23.87
N GLY A 120 -3.92 -14.93 23.60
CA GLY A 120 -3.52 -13.70 24.30
C GLY A 120 -2.42 -12.85 23.64
N THR A 121 -1.82 -13.27 22.51
CA THR A 121 -0.94 -12.37 21.75
C THR A 121 -1.77 -11.36 20.97
N ARG A 122 -1.57 -10.06 21.22
CA ARG A 122 -2.12 -8.99 20.35
C ARG A 122 -1.33 -9.02 19.04
N GLY A 123 -1.79 -9.79 18.07
CA GLY A 123 -1.31 -9.79 16.70
C GLY A 123 -0.48 -11.01 16.28
N THR A 124 -0.46 -11.25 14.97
CA THR A 124 0.24 -12.36 14.31
C THR A 124 1.65 -11.96 13.91
N ARG A 125 2.66 -12.79 14.20
CA ARG A 125 4.04 -12.50 13.81
C ARG A 125 4.23 -12.61 12.29
N ILE A 126 4.95 -11.64 11.73
CA ILE A 126 5.44 -11.64 10.35
C ILE A 126 6.93 -11.98 10.37
N PRO A 127 7.31 -13.22 10.03
CA PRO A 127 8.72 -13.57 9.92
C PRO A 127 9.32 -12.86 8.70
N GLY A 128 10.60 -12.50 8.81
CA GLY A 128 11.31 -11.77 7.77
C GLY A 128 11.58 -10.32 8.16
N ASP A 129 11.91 -9.54 7.14
CA ASP A 129 12.30 -8.15 7.27
C ASP A 129 11.43 -7.22 6.45
N PHE A 130 11.38 -5.96 6.89
CA PHE A 130 10.59 -4.93 6.26
C PHE A 130 10.97 -4.75 4.79
N GLY A 131 12.25 -4.84 4.43
CA GLY A 131 12.71 -4.67 3.05
C GLY A 131 12.05 -5.65 2.07
N LYS A 132 11.99 -6.93 2.42
CA LYS A 132 11.31 -7.96 1.62
C LYS A 132 9.79 -7.78 1.63
N PHE A 133 9.21 -7.49 2.80
CA PHE A 133 7.77 -7.26 2.91
C PHE A 133 7.33 -6.07 2.04
N PHE A 134 8.12 -5.00 2.00
CA PHE A 134 7.80 -3.81 1.25
C PHE A 134 7.90 -4.02 -0.26
N GLN A 135 8.89 -4.80 -0.73
CA GLN A 135 8.95 -5.25 -2.13
C GLN A 135 7.71 -6.06 -2.52
N PHE A 136 7.26 -6.95 -1.64
CA PHE A 136 6.02 -7.68 -1.86
C PHE A 136 4.79 -6.79 -1.89
N LEU A 137 4.72 -5.77 -1.03
CA LEU A 137 3.61 -4.83 -1.05
C LEU A 137 3.55 -4.08 -2.39
N ILE A 138 4.70 -3.64 -2.92
CA ILE A 138 4.79 -3.03 -4.25
C ILE A 138 4.35 -4.03 -5.34
N ASN A 139 4.87 -5.25 -5.32
CA ASN A 139 4.54 -6.27 -6.32
C ASN A 139 3.07 -6.74 -6.25
N SER A 140 2.50 -6.86 -5.05
CA SER A 140 1.11 -7.25 -4.84
C SER A 140 0.13 -6.19 -5.35
N THR A 141 0.55 -4.93 -5.38
CA THR A 141 -0.18 -3.83 -6.01
C THR A 141 -0.23 -4.00 -7.52
N LEU A 142 0.84 -4.49 -8.16
CA LEU A 142 0.88 -4.74 -9.61
C LEU A 142 0.05 -5.98 -10.01
N THR A 143 0.22 -7.06 -9.26
CA THR A 143 -0.39 -8.38 -9.55
C THR A 143 -1.86 -8.47 -9.14
N GLY A 144 -2.37 -7.51 -8.37
CA GLY A 144 -3.75 -7.49 -7.89
C GLY A 144 -4.00 -8.36 -6.66
N GLN A 145 -2.96 -8.97 -6.06
CA GLN A 145 -3.08 -9.68 -4.79
C GLN A 145 -3.54 -8.75 -3.66
N LEU A 146 -3.10 -7.49 -3.68
CA LEU A 146 -3.56 -6.51 -2.72
C LEU A 146 -5.06 -6.21 -2.93
N ALA A 147 -5.49 -6.00 -4.17
CA ALA A 147 -6.92 -5.86 -4.53
C ALA A 147 -7.77 -7.03 -4.03
N HIS A 148 -7.26 -8.25 -4.12
CA HIS A 148 -7.94 -9.43 -3.61
C HIS A 148 -8.16 -9.38 -2.09
N LEU A 149 -7.12 -9.05 -1.30
CA LEU A 149 -7.23 -8.88 0.16
C LEU A 149 -8.34 -7.86 0.50
N PHE A 150 -8.36 -6.76 -0.23
CA PHE A 150 -9.25 -5.63 0.03
C PHE A 150 -10.73 -5.91 -0.20
N ARG A 151 -11.09 -6.92 -0.99
CA ARG A 151 -12.49 -7.35 -1.16
C ARG A 151 -13.08 -7.96 0.11
N HIS A 152 -12.24 -8.35 1.06
CA HIS A 152 -12.67 -8.84 2.37
C HIS A 152 -12.85 -7.72 3.39
N ILE A 153 -12.64 -6.46 3.01
CA ILE A 153 -12.95 -5.30 3.85
C ILE A 153 -14.35 -4.82 3.46
N PRO A 154 -15.37 -4.97 4.33
CA PRO A 154 -16.69 -4.46 4.04
C PRO A 154 -16.62 -2.95 3.95
N ALA A 155 -17.09 -2.36 2.86
CA ALA A 155 -17.20 -0.90 2.72
C ALA A 155 -18.60 -0.54 2.28
N ALA A 156 -19.12 0.58 2.75
CA ALA A 156 -20.47 1.05 2.47
C ALA A 156 -20.49 2.58 2.52
N GLY A 157 -21.34 3.18 1.69
CA GLY A 157 -21.71 4.59 1.82
C GLY A 157 -22.94 4.72 2.71
N ILE A 158 -22.96 5.74 3.58
CA ILE A 158 -24.21 6.15 4.22
C ILE A 158 -24.85 7.22 3.31
N PRO A 159 -26.11 7.05 2.88
CA PRO A 159 -26.87 8.12 2.26
C PRO A 159 -26.82 9.40 3.12
N SER A 160 -26.58 10.56 2.48
CA SER A 160 -26.35 11.81 3.21
C SER A 160 -27.53 12.24 4.08
N ASP A 161 -28.75 11.93 3.65
CA ASP A 161 -30.00 12.13 4.37
C ASP A 161 -30.10 11.24 5.61
N LEU A 162 -29.75 9.96 5.49
CA LEU A 162 -29.70 9.02 6.61
C LEU A 162 -28.66 9.44 7.65
N TRP A 163 -27.48 9.89 7.20
CA TRP A 163 -26.44 10.40 8.09
C TRP A 163 -26.88 11.68 8.82
N ALA A 164 -27.49 12.62 8.09
CA ALA A 164 -28.04 13.83 8.68
C ALA A 164 -29.11 13.52 9.73
N GLN A 165 -29.98 12.55 9.48
CA GLN A 165 -30.95 12.06 10.44
C GLN A 165 -30.25 11.57 11.71
N TRP A 166 -29.29 10.64 11.58
CA TRP A 166 -28.57 10.10 12.73
C TRP A 166 -27.83 11.18 13.53
N ILE A 167 -27.21 12.16 12.87
CA ILE A 167 -26.52 13.31 13.49
C ILE A 167 -27.48 14.31 14.16
N SER A 168 -28.72 14.43 13.70
CA SER A 168 -29.71 15.31 14.34
C SER A 168 -30.33 14.68 15.59
N GLU A 169 -30.46 13.36 15.62
CA GLU A 169 -31.03 12.61 16.74
C GLU A 169 -30.04 12.47 17.90
N LYS A 170 -30.21 13.27 18.96
CA LYS A 170 -29.29 13.37 20.13
C LYS A 170 -28.80 12.03 20.70
N ASN A 171 -29.63 10.98 20.61
CA ASN A 171 -29.36 9.65 21.15
C ASN A 171 -29.42 8.54 20.08
N SER A 172 -29.12 8.85 18.81
CA SER A 172 -29.15 7.83 17.77
C SER A 172 -28.16 6.71 18.08
N PRO A 173 -28.60 5.45 18.24
CA PRO A 173 -27.71 4.34 18.58
C PRO A 173 -26.75 4.01 17.43
N HIS A 174 -27.05 4.44 16.20
CA HIS A 174 -26.30 4.10 14.99
C HIS A 174 -24.96 4.84 14.87
N ARG A 175 -24.78 6.00 15.53
CA ARG A 175 -23.54 6.79 15.48
C ARG A 175 -22.32 6.07 16.04
N HIS A 176 -22.54 5.10 16.91
CA HIS A 176 -21.49 4.37 17.61
C HIS A 176 -21.41 2.90 17.18
N LYS A 177 -22.31 2.46 16.28
CA LYS A 177 -22.25 1.11 15.73
C LYS A 177 -21.11 1.02 14.74
N ARG A 178 -20.59 -0.20 14.56
CA ARG A 178 -19.62 -0.45 13.49
C ARG A 178 -20.34 -0.57 12.15
N MET A 179 -19.64 -0.30 11.05
CA MET A 179 -20.18 -0.49 9.71
C MET A 179 -20.70 -1.91 9.48
N GLU A 180 -20.00 -2.92 10.03
CA GLU A 180 -20.41 -4.32 9.92
C GLU A 180 -21.78 -4.57 10.56
N ASP A 181 -22.04 -3.95 11.71
CA ASP A 181 -23.32 -4.07 12.42
C ASP A 181 -24.42 -3.37 11.63
N LEU A 182 -24.15 -2.18 11.07
CA LEU A 182 -25.10 -1.44 10.24
C LEU A 182 -25.46 -2.21 8.96
N ILE A 183 -24.49 -2.85 8.30
CA ILE A 183 -24.73 -3.71 7.14
C ILE A 183 -25.56 -4.94 7.55
N LYS A 184 -25.19 -5.60 8.65
CA LYS A 184 -25.89 -6.80 9.15
C LYS A 184 -27.34 -6.52 9.54
N GLU A 185 -27.61 -5.33 10.08
CA GLU A 185 -28.96 -4.86 10.40
C GLU A 185 -29.75 -4.38 9.17
N GLY A 186 -29.13 -4.33 7.99
CA GLY A 186 -29.76 -3.89 6.75
C GLY A 186 -29.99 -2.37 6.68
N LEU A 187 -29.33 -1.59 7.52
CA LEU A 187 -29.48 -0.14 7.60
C LEU A 187 -28.72 0.59 6.49
N ILE A 188 -27.63 -0.01 6.00
CA ILE A 188 -26.83 0.50 4.89
C ILE A 188 -26.49 -0.63 3.94
N THR A 189 -26.35 -0.29 2.66
CA THR A 189 -26.01 -1.26 1.61
C THR A 189 -24.49 -1.28 1.42
N PRO A 190 -23.83 -2.44 1.53
CA PRO A 190 -22.41 -2.53 1.23
C PRO A 190 -22.16 -2.25 -0.25
N TYR A 191 -21.04 -1.60 -0.54
CA TYR A 191 -20.51 -1.55 -1.89
C TYR A 191 -20.28 -2.97 -2.39
N GLN A 192 -20.68 -3.22 -3.63
CA GLN A 192 -20.31 -4.45 -4.30
C GLN A 192 -18.77 -4.48 -4.43
N PRO A 193 -18.10 -5.64 -4.25
CA PRO A 193 -16.65 -5.73 -4.34
C PRO A 193 -16.05 -5.11 -5.61
N GLU A 194 -16.79 -5.14 -6.72
CA GLU A 194 -16.39 -4.59 -8.02
C GLU A 194 -16.53 -3.07 -8.11
N SER A 195 -17.34 -2.48 -7.23
CA SER A 195 -17.53 -1.03 -7.09
C SER A 195 -16.56 -0.39 -6.09
N LEU A 196 -15.74 -1.21 -5.41
CA LEU A 196 -14.69 -0.71 -4.53
C LEU A 196 -13.65 0.06 -5.34
N LYS A 197 -13.29 1.25 -4.83
CA LYS A 197 -12.27 2.10 -5.42
C LYS A 197 -11.11 2.25 -4.45
N PHE A 198 -9.92 1.93 -4.93
CA PHE A 198 -8.69 2.19 -4.19
C PHE A 198 -8.44 3.68 -4.02
N GLY A 199 -8.18 4.12 -2.79
CA GLY A 199 -7.90 5.51 -2.43
C GLY A 199 -9.15 6.30 -2.06
N GLU A 200 -10.33 5.81 -2.42
CA GLU A 200 -11.61 6.42 -2.04
C GLU A 200 -12.27 5.58 -0.95
N HIS A 201 -12.52 4.28 -1.19
CA HIS A 201 -13.21 3.44 -0.20
C HIS A 201 -12.23 2.72 0.73
N ILE A 202 -11.05 2.36 0.20
CA ILE A 202 -10.05 1.57 0.90
C ILE A 202 -8.64 1.98 0.48
N ASN A 203 -7.70 1.96 1.43
CA ASN A 203 -6.36 2.50 1.24
C ASN A 203 -5.29 1.67 1.97
N VAL A 204 -4.04 1.73 1.49
CA VAL A 204 -2.87 1.31 2.25
C VAL A 204 -1.97 2.53 2.45
N GLU A 205 -1.58 2.76 3.69
CA GLU A 205 -0.59 3.78 4.03
C GLU A 205 0.64 3.15 4.70
N VAL A 206 1.82 3.49 4.20
CA VAL A 206 3.11 3.08 4.76
C VAL A 206 3.75 4.28 5.43
N ARG A 207 3.84 4.26 6.75
CA ARG A 207 4.31 5.36 7.60
C ARG A 207 5.65 5.00 8.24
N PHE A 208 6.66 5.80 7.97
CA PHE A 208 8.00 5.67 8.55
C PHE A 208 8.10 6.52 9.80
N ASN A 209 8.56 5.96 10.93
CA ASN A 209 8.96 6.72 12.10
C ASN A 209 10.48 6.93 12.07
N ARG A 210 10.90 8.19 11.91
CA ARG A 210 12.32 8.55 11.77
C ARG A 210 13.06 8.66 13.10
N LEU A 211 12.35 8.83 14.23
CA LEU A 211 12.98 8.94 15.55
C LEU A 211 13.38 7.59 16.12
N VAL A 212 12.46 6.63 15.99
CA VAL A 212 12.67 5.25 16.39
C VAL A 212 12.42 4.46 15.13
N PRO A 213 13.45 3.88 14.49
CA PRO A 213 13.30 3.17 13.23
C PRO A 213 12.21 2.11 13.31
N SER A 214 11.03 2.48 12.82
CA SER A 214 9.86 1.63 12.78
C SER A 214 8.98 2.04 11.61
N VAL A 215 8.21 1.08 11.12
CA VAL A 215 7.26 1.30 10.02
C VAL A 215 5.92 0.76 10.44
N GLU A 216 4.88 1.54 10.21
CA GLU A 216 3.49 1.10 10.31
C GLU A 216 2.87 1.08 8.92
N ILE A 217 2.20 -0.01 8.57
CA ILE A 217 1.52 -0.20 7.31
C ILE A 217 0.05 -0.41 7.66
N GLU A 218 -0.76 0.60 7.42
CA GLU A 218 -2.16 0.64 7.80
C GLU A 218 -3.02 0.24 6.59
N PHE A 219 -3.90 -0.74 6.79
CA PHE A 219 -4.98 -1.05 5.86
C PHE A 219 -6.21 -0.28 6.33
N LEU A 220 -6.65 0.65 5.50
CA LEU A 220 -7.65 1.64 5.83
C LEU A 220 -8.92 1.40 5.02
N ARG A 221 -10.05 1.78 5.61
CA ARG A 221 -11.34 1.96 4.96
C ARG A 221 -11.82 3.38 5.22
N ASP A 222 -12.35 4.06 4.21
CA ASP A 222 -13.05 5.32 4.42
C ASP A 222 -14.54 5.07 4.69
N TRP A 223 -15.09 5.84 5.63
CA TRP A 223 -16.49 5.79 6.01
C TRP A 223 -17.00 7.19 6.38
N ASP A 224 -16.69 7.66 7.59
CA ASP A 224 -16.89 9.03 8.09
C ASP A 224 -15.53 9.69 8.39
N GLY A 225 -14.48 9.10 7.78
CA GLY A 225 -13.09 9.24 8.13
C GLY A 225 -12.35 7.91 7.97
N PRO A 226 -11.01 7.94 7.95
CA PRO A 226 -10.19 6.76 7.79
C PRO A 226 -10.25 5.86 9.02
N GLN A 227 -10.73 4.64 8.83
CA GLN A 227 -10.76 3.59 9.84
C GLN A 227 -9.69 2.55 9.57
N VAL A 228 -8.93 2.19 10.60
CA VAL A 228 -7.85 1.22 10.51
C VAL A 228 -8.40 -0.20 10.68
N MET A 229 -8.35 -0.99 9.61
CA MET A 229 -8.84 -2.38 9.57
C MET A 229 -7.78 -3.37 10.03
N GLY A 230 -6.52 -3.07 9.75
CA GLY A 230 -5.39 -3.79 10.29
C GLY A 230 -4.10 -3.00 10.15
N VAL A 231 -3.10 -3.37 10.95
CA VAL A 231 -1.78 -2.71 10.94
C VAL A 231 -0.69 -3.74 10.91
N VAL A 232 0.23 -3.60 9.97
CA VAL A 232 1.52 -4.30 10.01
C VAL A 232 2.58 -3.36 10.56
N THR A 233 3.27 -3.76 11.63
CA THR A 233 4.37 -2.98 12.21
C THR A 233 5.70 -3.70 12.04
N PHE A 234 6.77 -2.98 11.70
CA PHE A 234 8.16 -3.45 11.80
C PHE A 234 8.94 -2.50 12.71
N GLY A 235 9.81 -3.05 13.57
CA GLY A 235 10.55 -2.27 14.57
C GLY A 235 10.16 -2.64 16.00
N PRO A 236 10.56 -1.84 17.02
CA PRO A 236 10.22 -2.13 18.41
C PRO A 236 8.70 -2.19 18.62
N ASP A 237 8.26 -3.12 19.48
CA ASP A 237 6.84 -3.38 19.74
C ASP A 237 6.08 -2.09 20.11
N ARG A 238 4.84 -1.96 19.58
CA ARG A 238 3.91 -0.86 19.92
C ARG A 238 3.81 -0.74 21.45
N GLY A 239 4.37 0.35 22.00
CA GLY A 239 4.42 0.55 23.45
C GLY A 239 5.76 1.00 23.99
N GLY A 240 6.82 0.95 23.17
CA GLY A 240 8.00 1.80 23.36
C GLY A 240 7.58 3.27 23.20
N LYS A 241 6.91 3.84 24.22
CA LYS A 241 6.50 5.24 24.23
C LYS A 241 7.75 6.06 23.95
N ALA A 242 7.86 6.62 22.74
CA ALA A 242 8.69 7.79 22.52
C ALA A 242 8.09 8.85 23.44
N LYS A 243 8.66 9.00 24.65
CA LYS A 243 8.34 10.05 25.60
C LYS A 243 8.89 11.35 25.02
N GLY A 244 8.20 11.86 24.01
CA GLY A 244 8.53 13.11 23.34
C GLY A 244 7.24 13.76 22.92
N ALA A 245 6.67 14.57 23.81
CA ALA A 245 5.73 15.60 23.38
C ALA A 245 6.47 16.49 22.38
N HIS A 246 5.80 16.87 21.29
CA HIS A 246 6.27 17.74 20.21
C HIS A 246 7.17 17.08 19.13
N ARG A 247 6.58 16.72 17.98
CA ARG A 247 7.04 17.18 16.64
C ARG A 247 6.21 16.63 15.48
N LEU A 248 5.52 17.54 14.81
CA LEU A 248 4.71 17.37 13.59
C LEU A 248 5.52 17.12 12.29
N GLN A 249 6.72 16.53 12.34
CA GLN A 249 7.58 16.34 11.14
C GLN A 249 8.32 15.00 11.06
N ILE A 250 7.94 14.01 11.88
CA ILE A 250 8.72 12.78 12.08
C ILE A 250 8.26 11.61 11.21
N THR A 251 7.08 11.73 10.61
CA THR A 251 6.50 10.67 9.79
C THR A 251 6.42 11.07 8.32
N ALA A 252 6.90 10.19 7.45
CA ALA A 252 6.64 10.26 6.02
C ALA A 252 5.79 9.07 5.62
N GLY A 253 4.75 9.34 4.83
CA GLY A 253 3.77 8.37 4.38
C GLY A 253 3.88 8.13 2.88
N PHE A 254 3.72 6.88 2.45
CA PHE A 254 3.40 6.56 1.07
C PHE A 254 2.04 5.88 1.01
N THR A 255 1.26 6.25 0.00
CA THR A 255 -0.03 5.62 -0.27
C THR A 255 0.16 4.51 -1.29
N GLN A 256 -0.87 3.67 -1.45
CA GLN A 256 -0.94 2.69 -2.52
C GLN A 256 -0.73 3.29 -3.93
N HIS A 257 -1.09 4.57 -4.16
CA HIS A 257 -0.82 5.24 -5.43
C HIS A 257 0.68 5.36 -5.71
N THR A 258 1.46 5.69 -4.68
CA THR A 258 2.92 5.74 -4.78
C THR A 258 3.50 4.36 -5.09
N LEU A 259 3.01 3.32 -4.42
CA LEU A 259 3.44 1.94 -4.66
C LEU A 259 3.11 1.48 -6.09
N ALA A 260 1.89 1.75 -6.56
CA ALA A 260 1.43 1.42 -7.90
C ALA A 260 2.23 2.16 -8.98
N ALA A 261 2.48 3.46 -8.80
CA ALA A 261 3.25 4.26 -9.75
C ALA A 261 4.69 3.77 -9.87
N ALA A 262 5.33 3.44 -8.74
CA ALA A 262 6.66 2.86 -8.75
C ALA A 262 6.66 1.49 -9.46
N ALA A 263 5.71 0.62 -9.15
CA ALA A 263 5.58 -0.70 -9.78
C ALA A 263 5.35 -0.62 -11.30
N LEU A 264 4.42 0.23 -11.75
CA LEU A 264 4.07 0.41 -13.16
C LEU A 264 5.27 0.92 -13.98
N VAL A 265 6.07 1.82 -13.41
CA VAL A 265 7.24 2.35 -14.10
C VAL A 265 8.35 1.31 -14.15
N VAL A 266 8.64 0.63 -13.03
CA VAL A 266 9.63 -0.46 -12.97
C VAL A 266 9.31 -1.57 -13.99
N ASP A 267 8.05 -1.98 -14.08
CA ASP A 267 7.59 -3.02 -15.01
C ASP A 267 7.38 -2.50 -16.45
N ASN A 268 7.77 -1.26 -16.73
CA ASN A 268 7.64 -0.60 -18.04
C ASN A 268 6.18 -0.64 -18.59
N MET A 269 5.20 -0.62 -17.69
CA MET A 269 3.77 -0.57 -18.01
C MET A 269 3.26 0.87 -18.19
N ALA A 270 3.97 1.87 -17.66
CA ALA A 270 3.64 3.28 -17.82
C ALA A 270 4.91 4.15 -17.82
N SER A 271 4.85 5.28 -18.53
CA SER A 271 5.92 6.29 -18.44
C SER A 271 5.81 7.09 -17.12
N PRO A 272 6.92 7.70 -16.66
CA PRO A 272 6.90 8.57 -15.48
C PRO A 272 5.90 9.72 -15.59
N SER A 273 5.83 10.36 -16.77
CA SER A 273 4.89 11.43 -17.05
C SER A 273 3.43 10.97 -17.03
N ALA A 274 3.16 9.73 -17.43
CA ALA A 274 1.80 9.19 -17.40
C ALA A 274 1.35 8.92 -15.95
N VAL A 275 2.21 8.31 -15.11
CA VAL A 275 1.84 8.02 -13.72
C VAL A 275 1.67 9.28 -12.87
N ALA A 276 2.33 10.38 -13.20
CA ALA A 276 2.11 11.68 -12.56
C ALA A 276 0.67 12.20 -12.72
N THR A 277 -0.08 11.72 -13.72
CA THR A 277 -1.50 12.05 -13.89
C THR A 277 -2.45 11.13 -13.10
N LEU A 278 -1.91 10.12 -12.41
CA LEU A 278 -2.60 9.02 -11.74
C LEU A 278 -3.50 8.15 -12.63
N LYS A 279 -3.84 8.56 -13.86
CA LYS A 279 -4.70 7.77 -14.77
C LYS A 279 -4.24 6.32 -14.98
N PRO A 280 -2.94 6.01 -15.19
CA PRO A 280 -2.51 4.62 -15.31
C PRO A 280 -2.67 3.82 -14.02
N VAL A 281 -2.53 4.48 -12.86
CA VAL A 281 -2.73 3.88 -11.54
C VAL A 281 -4.21 3.58 -11.30
N GLU A 282 -5.08 4.55 -11.60
CA GLU A 282 -6.55 4.37 -11.52
C GLU A 282 -7.02 3.26 -12.47
N ALA A 283 -6.49 3.22 -13.71
CA ALA A 283 -6.81 2.18 -14.68
C ALA A 283 -6.34 0.79 -14.21
N LEU A 284 -5.17 0.70 -13.56
CA LEU A 284 -4.68 -0.54 -12.95
C LEU A 284 -5.67 -1.06 -11.91
N PHE A 285 -6.11 -0.19 -11.00
CA PHE A 285 -7.04 -0.56 -9.94
C PHE A 285 -8.43 -0.91 -10.46
N ALA A 286 -8.97 -0.12 -11.40
CA ALA A 286 -10.26 -0.40 -12.04
C ALA A 286 -10.25 -1.78 -12.72
N ARG A 287 -9.16 -2.12 -13.43
CA ARG A 287 -8.99 -3.44 -14.04
C ARG A 287 -8.92 -4.55 -13.00
N GLN A 288 -8.18 -4.35 -11.92
CA GLN A 288 -8.03 -5.35 -10.86
C GLN A 288 -9.37 -5.65 -10.18
N PHE A 289 -10.23 -4.65 -9.94
CA PHE A 289 -11.57 -4.89 -9.40
C PHE A 289 -12.56 -5.46 -10.42
N SER A 290 -12.39 -5.17 -11.71
CA SER A 290 -13.30 -5.65 -12.77
C SER A 290 -13.02 -7.07 -13.27
N ALA A 291 -11.76 -7.53 -13.22
CA ALA A 291 -11.31 -8.78 -13.86
C ALA A 291 -11.92 -10.07 -13.29
N THR A 292 -12.66 -10.00 -12.18
CA THR A 292 -13.33 -11.15 -11.55
C THR A 292 -14.82 -11.26 -11.85
N ARG A 293 -15.34 -10.57 -12.87
CA ARG A 293 -16.52 -11.09 -13.59
C ARG A 293 -16.09 -12.43 -14.19
N GLY A 294 -16.18 -13.50 -13.40
CA GLY A 294 -16.16 -14.84 -13.92
C GLY A 294 -17.11 -14.82 -15.10
N LYS A 295 -16.63 -15.26 -16.27
CA LYS A 295 -17.56 -15.67 -17.33
C LYS A 295 -18.61 -16.51 -16.60
N PRO A 296 -19.90 -16.12 -16.62
CA PRO A 296 -20.92 -16.96 -16.03
C PRO A 296 -20.63 -18.36 -16.57
N ASN A 297 -20.42 -19.32 -15.67
CA ASN A 297 -20.22 -20.70 -16.06
C ASN A 297 -21.36 -20.98 -17.03
N ARG A 298 -21.06 -21.05 -18.34
CA ARG A 298 -22.00 -21.58 -19.30
C ARG A 298 -22.07 -23.03 -18.87
N SER A 299 -23.01 -23.32 -17.97
CA SER A 299 -23.51 -24.64 -17.75
C SER A 299 -23.69 -25.21 -19.15
N SER A 300 -22.91 -26.25 -19.43
CA SER A 300 -23.14 -27.13 -20.55
C SER A 300 -24.56 -27.67 -20.42
N GLU A 301 -25.53 -26.95 -20.96
CA GLU A 301 -26.71 -27.54 -21.57
C GLU A 301 -26.16 -28.43 -22.69
N THR A 302 -25.81 -29.64 -22.30
CA THR A 302 -25.69 -30.77 -23.20
C THR A 302 -26.98 -31.54 -22.98
N ASP A 303 -27.89 -31.31 -23.92
CA ASP A 303 -28.71 -32.32 -24.58
C ASP A 303 -29.20 -33.49 -23.71
N ALA A 304 -30.49 -33.44 -23.37
CA ALA A 304 -31.34 -34.61 -23.22
C ALA A 304 -32.43 -34.56 -24.29
#